data_AF-A0A349R401-F1
#
_entry.id   AF-A0A349R401-F1
#
_cell.length_a   1.000
_cell.length_b   1.000
_cell.length_c   1.000
_cell.angle_alpha   90.00
_cell.angle_beta   90.00
_cell.angle_gamma   90.00
#
_symmetry.space_group_name_H-M   'P 1'
#
loop_
_entity.id
_entity.type
_entity.pdbx_description
1 polymer ?
#
loop_
_entity_poly.entity_id
_entity_poly.type
_entity_poly.pdbx_seq_one_letter_code
_entity_poly.pdbx_strand_id
1 'polypeptide(L)'
;MIDYSPHTKYTAQKIQDKVTRGSYFYCKFIVQTELGKIDIEKIIHKLTERYSLNLTSRQRTYRLKQGLPVADLIVQDILYKDEWLFILLIKTPNSHRHSKETIGKVTSTTSSAYTSKDKIAELEPVIWDKITVGQELTFIRQYYKDNEQFNFILNKPYLCLDFGKCEAELVRLSHKKYAEHQTKFYRKSNKNFSWTRRFKKTEIEKLKREVTQILNRVISQKDQTKALNDLLAWQNYFKVYAVFRGNRQQAGRLYTFGKLFFFSRKRQRWDQAQMPVMDLTIIARYETYADSYTEYCMRRYFYESFEAELPREISKTEDWTLINAYIDVEYNQL
;
A
#
# COMPACT_ATOMS: atom_id res chain seq x y z
N MET A 1 -0.60 -2.66 18.11
CA MET A 1 0.78 -2.49 17.64
C MET A 1 0.81 -1.27 16.77
N ILE A 2 1.86 -0.47 16.89
CA ILE A 2 2.04 0.74 16.09
C ILE A 2 3.07 0.42 15.01
N ASP A 3 2.78 0.81 13.78
CA ASP A 3 3.72 0.78 12.67
C ASP A 3 4.02 2.24 12.29
N TYR A 4 5.20 2.73 12.66
CA TYR A 4 5.71 4.03 12.21
C TYR A 4 6.18 3.90 10.77
N SER A 5 5.67 4.76 9.90
CA SER A 5 5.82 4.63 8.46
C SER A 5 6.65 5.77 7.89
N PRO A 6 7.76 5.50 7.17
CA PRO A 6 8.57 6.55 6.56
C PRO A 6 7.94 7.17 5.31
N HIS A 7 7.05 6.43 4.63
CA HIS A 7 6.49 6.85 3.35
C HIS A 7 5.24 6.04 2.97
N THR A 8 4.44 6.58 2.06
CA THR A 8 3.15 5.99 1.64
C THR A 8 3.25 4.55 1.15
N LYS A 9 4.34 4.18 0.48
CA LYS A 9 4.56 2.80 -0.01
C LYS A 9 4.62 1.78 1.14
N TYR A 10 5.25 2.16 2.26
CA TYR A 10 5.31 1.35 3.48
C TYR A 10 3.92 1.26 4.13
N THR A 11 3.25 2.39 4.30
CA THR A 11 1.86 2.48 4.77
C THR A 11 0.95 1.54 3.98
N ALA A 12 1.03 1.59 2.66
CA ALA A 12 0.24 0.76 1.75
C ALA A 12 0.51 -0.74 1.96
N GLN A 13 1.77 -1.13 2.16
CA GLN A 13 2.17 -2.51 2.44
C GLN A 13 1.68 -2.98 3.81
N LYS A 14 1.87 -2.19 4.88
CA LYS A 14 1.42 -2.57 6.22
C LYS A 14 -0.09 -2.73 6.27
N ILE A 15 -0.87 -1.82 5.68
CA ILE A 15 -2.33 -2.00 5.55
C ILE A 15 -2.65 -3.32 4.84
N GLN A 16 -2.01 -3.59 3.70
CA GLN A 16 -2.24 -4.85 2.98
C GLN A 16 -1.96 -6.08 3.86
N ASP A 17 -0.91 -6.04 4.66
CA ASP A 17 -0.55 -7.13 5.58
C ASP A 17 -1.55 -7.28 6.75
N LYS A 18 -1.99 -6.18 7.35
CA LYS A 18 -3.00 -6.19 8.43
C LYS A 18 -4.35 -6.69 7.91
N VAL A 19 -4.78 -6.22 6.74
CA VAL A 19 -6.03 -6.61 6.09
C VAL A 19 -5.98 -8.07 5.65
N THR A 20 -4.86 -8.54 5.11
CA THR A 20 -4.68 -9.97 4.75
C THR A 20 -4.87 -10.91 5.95
N ARG A 21 -4.61 -10.41 7.17
CA ARG A 21 -4.78 -11.11 8.44
C ARG A 21 -6.12 -10.82 9.13
N GLY A 22 -7.05 -10.14 8.46
CA GLY A 22 -8.43 -9.93 8.90
C GLY A 22 -8.74 -8.59 9.55
N SER A 23 -7.87 -7.59 9.46
CA SER A 23 -8.18 -6.24 10.00
C SER A 23 -9.07 -5.49 9.01
N TYR A 24 -10.37 -5.72 9.09
CA TYR A 24 -11.33 -5.29 8.06
C TYR A 24 -12.08 -4.01 8.41
N PHE A 25 -11.99 -3.55 9.65
CA PHE A 25 -12.58 -2.28 10.06
C PHE A 25 -11.47 -1.26 10.21
N TYR A 26 -11.68 -0.02 9.78
CA TYR A 26 -10.64 1.00 9.85
C TYR A 26 -11.19 2.41 10.02
N CYS A 27 -10.43 3.25 10.72
CA CYS A 27 -10.60 4.69 10.72
C CYS A 27 -9.31 5.32 10.15
N LYS A 28 -9.46 6.37 9.34
CA LYS A 28 -8.35 7.12 8.75
C LYS A 28 -8.62 8.60 8.98
N PHE A 29 -7.67 9.30 9.56
CA PHE A 29 -7.75 10.75 9.78
C PHE A 29 -6.37 11.39 9.61
N ILE A 30 -6.38 12.70 9.37
CA ILE A 30 -5.19 13.53 9.21
C ILE A 30 -5.18 14.56 10.34
N VAL A 31 -4.01 14.83 10.88
CA VAL A 31 -3.77 15.86 11.89
C VAL A 31 -2.82 16.88 11.27
N GLN A 32 -3.28 18.12 11.11
CA GLN A 32 -2.46 19.21 10.55
C GLN A 32 -1.60 19.83 11.65
N THR A 33 -0.29 19.97 11.40
CA THR A 33 0.70 20.45 12.37
C THR A 33 1.20 21.86 12.08
N GLU A 34 0.69 22.55 11.05
CA GLU A 34 1.11 23.91 10.62
C GLU A 34 1.18 24.95 11.75
N LEU A 35 0.43 24.74 12.85
CA LEU A 35 0.39 25.66 13.99
C LEU A 35 1.35 25.31 15.12
N GLY A 36 2.18 24.26 15.00
CA GLY A 36 3.18 23.84 16.01
C GLY A 36 2.61 23.48 17.40
N LYS A 37 1.28 23.50 17.55
CA LYS A 37 0.57 23.35 18.83
C LYS A 37 0.10 21.92 19.11
N ILE A 38 0.29 21.01 18.17
CA ILE A 38 -0.23 19.64 18.29
C ILE A 38 0.90 18.70 18.66
N ASP A 39 0.81 18.20 19.89
CA ASP A 39 1.67 17.14 20.40
C ASP A 39 1.21 15.78 19.85
N ILE A 40 1.92 15.33 18.81
CA ILE A 40 1.67 14.06 18.13
C ILE A 40 1.93 12.87 19.06
N GLU A 41 2.95 12.94 19.92
CA GLU A 41 3.25 11.89 20.90
C GLU A 41 2.05 11.68 21.84
N LYS A 42 1.47 12.79 22.34
CA LYS A 42 0.28 12.74 23.19
C LYS A 42 -0.93 12.15 22.49
N ILE A 43 -1.10 12.38 21.19
CA ILE A 43 -2.17 11.73 20.39
C ILE A 43 -1.91 10.22 20.31
N ILE A 44 -0.67 9.82 19.98
CA ILE A 44 -0.28 8.40 19.91
C ILE A 44 -0.49 7.72 21.26
N HIS A 45 -0.12 8.38 22.36
CA HIS A 45 -0.30 7.87 23.72
C HIS A 45 -1.79 7.63 24.04
N LYS A 46 -2.65 8.61 23.79
CA LYS A 46 -4.11 8.48 23.98
C LYS A 46 -4.70 7.33 23.16
N LEU A 47 -4.28 7.18 21.91
CA LEU A 47 -4.71 6.06 21.06
C LEU A 47 -4.16 4.72 21.58
N THR A 48 -2.94 4.72 22.11
CA THR A 48 -2.29 3.54 22.67
C THR A 48 -3.03 2.99 23.87
N GLU A 49 -3.42 3.86 24.80
CA GLU A 49 -4.23 3.50 25.97
C GLU A 49 -5.60 2.99 25.54
N ARG A 50 -6.33 3.79 24.75
CA ARG A 50 -7.70 3.47 24.31
C ARG A 50 -7.76 2.14 23.56
N TYR A 51 -6.83 1.90 22.63
CA TYR A 51 -6.85 0.75 21.74
C TYR A 51 -5.93 -0.39 22.18
N SER A 52 -5.31 -0.30 23.36
CA SER A 52 -4.34 -1.27 23.87
C SER A 52 -3.25 -1.61 22.84
N LEU A 53 -2.56 -0.59 22.29
CA LEU A 53 -1.65 -0.81 21.17
C LEU A 53 -0.33 -1.51 21.56
N ASN A 54 0.00 -1.56 22.85
CA ASN A 54 1.23 -2.17 23.39
C ASN A 54 1.18 -3.70 23.59
N LEU A 55 0.11 -4.35 23.15
CA LEU A 55 -0.01 -5.80 23.28
C LEU A 55 0.98 -6.55 22.39
N THR A 56 1.64 -7.55 22.97
CA THR A 56 2.48 -8.51 22.26
C THR A 56 1.66 -9.39 21.30
N SER A 57 2.33 -9.98 20.31
CA SER A 57 1.70 -10.94 19.37
C SER A 57 0.95 -12.08 20.08
N ARG A 58 1.47 -12.57 21.21
CA ARG A 58 0.84 -13.63 22.02
C ARG A 58 -0.44 -13.14 22.69
N GLN A 59 -0.39 -11.98 23.36
CA GLN A 59 -1.56 -11.38 24.01
C GLN A 59 -2.68 -11.07 23.00
N ARG A 60 -2.31 -10.53 21.82
CA ARG A 60 -3.25 -10.27 20.73
C ARG A 60 -3.96 -11.54 20.26
N THR A 61 -3.21 -12.62 20.09
CA THR A 61 -3.76 -13.93 19.71
C THR A 61 -4.72 -14.46 20.77
N TYR A 62 -4.37 -14.30 22.05
CA TYR A 62 -5.23 -14.70 23.16
C TYR A 62 -6.54 -13.90 23.21
N ARG A 63 -6.48 -12.56 23.08
CA ARG A 63 -7.67 -11.70 23.02
C ARG A 63 -8.65 -12.13 21.91
N LEU A 64 -8.13 -12.40 20.71
CA LEU A 64 -8.97 -12.89 19.61
C LEU A 64 -9.64 -14.24 19.92
N LYS A 65 -8.95 -15.15 20.64
CA LYS A 65 -9.54 -16.43 21.07
C LYS A 65 -10.62 -16.23 22.13
N GLN A 66 -10.49 -15.22 22.98
CA GLN A 66 -11.50 -14.84 23.98
C GLN A 66 -12.68 -14.05 23.41
N GLY A 67 -12.74 -13.87 22.08
CA GLY A 67 -13.82 -13.11 21.46
C GLY A 67 -13.65 -11.60 21.51
N LEU A 68 -12.46 -11.08 21.84
CA LEU A 68 -12.19 -9.64 21.92
C LEU A 68 -11.47 -9.12 20.66
N PRO A 69 -11.71 -7.85 20.25
CA PRO A 69 -11.05 -7.29 19.09
C PRO A 69 -9.61 -6.87 19.43
N VAL A 70 -8.79 -6.68 18.38
CA VAL A 70 -7.44 -6.12 18.51
C VAL A 70 -7.24 -5.00 17.49
N ALA A 71 -6.50 -3.97 17.88
CA ALA A 71 -6.21 -2.81 17.06
C ALA A 71 -4.76 -2.77 16.61
N ASP A 72 -4.53 -2.23 15.41
CA ASP A 72 -3.24 -1.84 14.87
C ASP A 72 -3.33 -0.37 14.45
N LEU A 73 -2.28 0.40 14.70
CA LEU A 73 -2.18 1.80 14.29
C LEU A 73 -1.02 1.94 13.32
N ILE A 74 -1.24 2.63 12.21
CA ILE A 74 -0.16 3.09 11.33
C ILE A 74 -0.11 4.60 11.45
N VAL A 75 1.08 5.12 11.70
CA VAL A 75 1.34 6.55 11.83
C VAL A 75 2.37 6.93 10.76
N GLN A 76 2.12 8.02 10.04
CA GLN A 76 3.01 8.54 9.03
C GLN A 76 3.05 10.06 9.11
N ASP A 77 4.24 10.60 9.32
CA ASP A 77 4.56 11.98 8.99
C ASP A 77 4.62 12.13 7.46
N ILE A 78 3.75 12.97 6.89
CA ILE A 78 3.67 13.11 5.44
C ILE A 78 4.75 14.09 4.99
N LEU A 79 5.84 13.55 4.45
CA LEU A 79 6.92 14.31 3.79
C LEU A 79 6.43 15.55 3.04
N TYR A 80 7.02 16.70 3.39
CA TYR A 80 6.77 18.01 2.78
C TYR A 80 5.32 18.50 2.90
N LYS A 81 4.59 17.96 3.87
CA LYS A 81 3.30 18.47 4.33
C LYS A 81 3.36 18.56 5.83
N ASP A 82 2.82 19.62 6.39
CA ASP A 82 2.63 19.75 7.84
C ASP A 82 1.41 18.91 8.27
N GLU A 83 1.45 17.61 7.98
CA GLU A 83 0.32 16.69 8.12
C GLU A 83 0.78 15.30 8.60
N TRP A 84 0.10 14.80 9.62
CA TRP A 84 0.27 13.43 10.12
C TRP A 84 -0.92 12.57 9.75
N LEU A 85 -0.66 11.46 9.08
CA LEU A 85 -1.66 10.46 8.71
C LEU A 85 -1.74 9.37 9.77
N PHE A 86 -2.95 9.16 10.30
CA PHE A 86 -3.26 8.08 11.21
C PHE A 86 -4.23 7.11 10.56
N ILE A 87 -3.91 5.81 10.64
CA ILE A 87 -4.78 4.74 10.16
C ILE A 87 -4.89 3.69 11.23
N LEU A 88 -6.05 3.64 11.87
CA LEU A 88 -6.40 2.64 12.85
C LEU A 88 -7.10 1.48 12.14
N LEU A 89 -6.62 0.26 12.33
CA LEU A 89 -7.21 -0.97 11.78
C LEU A 89 -7.62 -1.90 12.91
N ILE A 90 -8.88 -2.33 12.89
CA ILE A 90 -9.44 -3.24 13.87
C ILE A 90 -9.67 -4.60 13.23
N LYS A 91 -9.25 -5.62 13.98
CA LYS A 91 -9.49 -7.03 13.69
C LYS A 91 -10.38 -7.59 14.78
N THR A 92 -11.53 -8.10 14.39
CA THR A 92 -12.46 -8.79 15.28
C THR A 92 -12.25 -10.31 15.17
N PRO A 93 -12.76 -11.11 16.11
CA PRO A 93 -12.72 -12.57 16.01
C PRO A 93 -13.35 -13.08 14.70
N ASN A 94 -14.47 -12.47 14.29
CA ASN A 94 -15.19 -12.84 13.08
C ASN A 94 -14.39 -12.49 11.81
N SER A 95 -13.90 -11.25 11.71
CA SER A 95 -13.06 -10.83 10.57
C SER A 95 -11.75 -11.62 10.50
N HIS A 96 -11.19 -12.01 11.65
CA HIS A 96 -10.03 -12.90 11.73
C HIS A 96 -10.34 -14.31 11.20
N ARG A 97 -11.47 -14.90 11.60
CA ARG A 97 -11.93 -16.21 11.12
C ARG A 97 -12.14 -16.19 9.60
N HIS A 98 -12.93 -15.23 9.11
CA HIS A 98 -13.15 -15.02 7.68
C HIS A 98 -11.84 -14.83 6.93
N SER A 99 -10.83 -14.17 7.51
CA SER A 99 -9.55 -13.98 6.81
C SER A 99 -8.80 -15.29 6.57
N LYS A 100 -9.08 -16.35 7.34
CA LYS A 100 -8.44 -17.67 7.17
C LYS A 100 -9.21 -18.58 6.22
N GLU A 101 -10.51 -18.33 6.07
CA GLU A 101 -11.37 -19.10 5.18
C GLU A 101 -10.98 -18.88 3.71
N THR A 102 -10.99 -19.96 2.96
CA THR A 102 -10.95 -19.90 1.50
C THR A 102 -12.31 -19.41 1.04
N ILE A 103 -12.35 -18.46 0.10
CA ILE A 103 -13.62 -18.09 -0.54
C ILE A 103 -14.01 -19.29 -1.41
N GLY A 104 -14.75 -20.23 -0.83
CA GLY A 104 -15.28 -21.40 -1.52
C GLY A 104 -16.11 -20.93 -2.72
N LYS A 105 -15.85 -21.55 -3.88
CA LYS A 105 -16.56 -21.35 -5.17
C LYS A 105 -17.35 -20.04 -5.25
N VAL A 106 -16.72 -18.96 -5.72
CA VAL A 106 -17.46 -17.89 -6.40
C VAL A 106 -18.43 -18.60 -7.33
N THR A 107 -19.71 -18.53 -7.01
CA THR A 107 -20.77 -19.21 -7.75
C THR A 107 -20.60 -18.82 -9.20
N SER A 108 -20.61 -19.84 -10.04
CA SER A 108 -20.31 -19.81 -11.47
C SER A 108 -21.22 -18.90 -12.29
N THR A 109 -22.10 -18.12 -11.67
CA THR A 109 -23.05 -17.21 -12.29
C THR A 109 -22.44 -15.87 -12.71
N THR A 110 -21.26 -15.47 -12.22
CA THR A 110 -20.53 -14.27 -12.72
C THR A 110 -19.27 -14.62 -13.54
N SER A 111 -18.94 -15.89 -13.67
CA SER A 111 -17.75 -16.37 -14.39
C SER A 111 -17.86 -16.26 -15.92
N SER A 112 -19.06 -16.12 -16.48
CA SER A 112 -19.31 -16.21 -17.93
C SER A 112 -18.98 -14.94 -18.71
N ALA A 113 -18.66 -13.82 -18.06
CA ALA A 113 -18.34 -12.56 -18.74
C ALA A 113 -16.83 -12.30 -18.91
N TYR A 114 -15.97 -13.04 -18.23
CA TYR A 114 -14.53 -12.85 -18.32
C TYR A 114 -13.97 -13.68 -19.48
N THR A 115 -14.00 -13.08 -20.68
CA THR A 115 -13.18 -13.57 -21.80
C THR A 115 -11.74 -13.76 -21.32
N SER A 116 -11.12 -14.85 -21.77
CA SER A 116 -9.85 -15.46 -21.36
C SER A 116 -8.59 -14.57 -21.34
N LYS A 117 -8.72 -13.25 -21.45
CA LYS A 117 -7.63 -12.26 -21.46
C LYS A 117 -7.36 -11.62 -20.09
N ASP A 118 -8.34 -11.58 -19.19
CA ASP A 118 -8.12 -11.03 -17.84
C ASP A 118 -7.61 -12.10 -16.86
N LYS A 119 -6.29 -12.15 -16.67
CA LYS A 119 -5.61 -13.08 -15.74
C LYS A 119 -5.95 -12.82 -14.25
N ILE A 120 -6.74 -11.80 -13.96
CA ILE A 120 -7.24 -11.44 -12.62
C ILE A 120 -8.61 -10.79 -12.77
N ALA A 121 -9.58 -11.28 -12.00
CA ALA A 121 -10.84 -10.59 -11.74
C ALA A 121 -10.82 -10.01 -10.32
N GLU A 122 -11.36 -8.79 -10.18
CA GLU A 122 -11.75 -8.28 -8.87
C GLU A 122 -12.83 -9.19 -8.29
N LEU A 123 -12.69 -9.53 -7.00
CA LEU A 123 -13.70 -10.31 -6.32
C LEU A 123 -14.74 -9.38 -5.71
N GLU A 124 -16.01 -9.67 -5.99
CA GLU A 124 -17.11 -9.05 -5.25
C GLU A 124 -16.94 -9.29 -3.74
N PRO A 125 -17.46 -8.38 -2.89
CA PRO A 125 -17.52 -8.62 -1.46
C PRO A 125 -18.21 -9.96 -1.19
N VAL A 126 -17.46 -10.96 -0.71
CA VAL A 126 -18.02 -12.08 0.06
C VAL A 126 -19.08 -11.50 1.00
N ILE A 127 -20.27 -12.10 1.01
CA ILE A 127 -21.48 -11.56 1.61
C ILE A 127 -21.24 -11.28 3.10
N TRP A 128 -20.84 -10.04 3.40
CA TRP A 128 -21.01 -9.40 4.68
C TRP A 128 -22.26 -8.55 4.51
N ASP A 129 -23.39 -9.04 4.97
CA ASP A 129 -24.61 -8.25 4.94
C ASP A 129 -24.45 -7.01 5.87
N LYS A 130 -25.26 -5.99 5.61
CA LYS A 130 -25.19 -4.73 6.36
C LYS A 130 -25.47 -4.91 7.86
N ILE A 131 -26.25 -5.93 8.24
CA ILE A 131 -26.59 -6.21 9.64
C ILE A 131 -25.35 -6.74 10.36
N THR A 132 -24.67 -7.73 9.79
CA THR A 132 -23.42 -8.28 10.33
C THR A 132 -22.35 -7.20 10.47
N VAL A 133 -22.16 -6.34 9.46
CA VAL A 133 -21.23 -5.21 9.56
C VAL A 133 -21.64 -4.24 10.69
N GLY A 134 -22.94 -3.93 10.81
CA GLY A 134 -23.45 -3.05 11.87
C GLY A 134 -23.27 -3.61 13.28
N GLN A 135 -23.44 -4.92 13.46
CA GLN A 135 -23.19 -5.61 14.73
C GLN A 135 -21.72 -5.53 15.13
N GLU A 136 -20.80 -5.78 14.19
CA GLU A 136 -19.35 -5.67 14.45
C GLU A 136 -18.95 -4.24 14.79
N LEU A 137 -19.50 -3.24 14.09
CA LEU A 137 -19.25 -1.83 14.41
C LEU A 137 -19.74 -1.47 15.81
N THR A 138 -20.93 -1.95 16.19
CA THR A 138 -21.48 -1.76 17.53
C THR A 138 -20.58 -2.40 18.59
N PHE A 139 -20.12 -3.63 18.33
CA PHE A 139 -19.20 -4.35 19.19
C PHE A 139 -17.86 -3.60 19.38
N ILE A 140 -17.27 -3.08 18.29
CA ILE A 140 -16.03 -2.29 18.34
C ILE A 140 -16.22 -1.03 19.20
N ARG A 141 -17.33 -0.30 18.99
CA ARG A 141 -17.64 0.94 19.74
C ARG A 141 -17.83 0.66 21.23
N GLN A 142 -18.59 -0.38 21.58
CA GLN A 142 -18.82 -0.78 22.96
C GLN A 142 -17.52 -1.20 23.66
N TYR A 143 -16.67 -1.97 22.98
CA TYR A 143 -15.43 -2.47 23.57
C TYR A 143 -14.41 -1.35 23.82
N TYR A 144 -14.13 -0.52 22.80
CA TYR A 144 -13.12 0.55 22.91
C TYR A 144 -13.67 1.84 23.53
N LYS A 145 -14.98 1.91 23.77
CA LYS A 145 -15.68 3.12 24.23
C LYS A 145 -15.35 4.33 23.33
N ASP A 146 -15.39 4.09 22.02
CA ASP A 146 -15.07 5.09 21.01
C ASP A 146 -16.20 5.23 20.00
N ASN A 147 -16.48 6.47 19.60
CA ASN A 147 -17.50 6.84 18.63
C ASN A 147 -16.94 7.15 17.24
N GLU A 148 -15.63 6.91 17.03
CA GLU A 148 -14.99 7.02 15.72
C GLU A 148 -15.78 6.30 14.60
N GLN A 149 -15.77 6.92 13.42
CA GLN A 149 -16.46 6.36 12.25
C GLN A 149 -15.60 5.32 11.56
N PHE A 150 -15.73 4.06 12.01
CA PHE A 150 -15.09 2.93 11.36
C PHE A 150 -15.76 2.56 10.04
N ASN A 151 -14.95 2.52 8.99
CA ASN A 151 -15.30 2.02 7.67
C ASN A 151 -15.00 0.52 7.56
N PHE A 152 -15.69 -0.16 6.66
CA PHE A 152 -15.47 -1.58 6.37
C PHE A 152 -14.73 -1.76 5.05
N ILE A 153 -13.59 -2.47 5.06
CA ILE A 153 -12.62 -2.54 3.97
C ILE A 153 -13.18 -3.15 2.67
N LEU A 154 -14.22 -3.98 2.79
CA LEU A 154 -14.87 -4.64 1.64
C LEU A 154 -15.99 -3.80 1.04
N ASN A 155 -16.45 -2.75 1.73
CA ASN A 155 -17.47 -1.85 1.20
C ASN A 155 -16.83 -0.76 0.34
N LYS A 156 -17.58 -0.31 -0.67
CA LYS A 156 -17.23 0.89 -1.43
C LYS A 156 -17.66 2.14 -0.66
N PRO A 157 -16.91 3.25 -0.70
CA PRO A 157 -15.60 3.38 -1.34
C PRO A 157 -14.51 2.58 -0.61
N TYR A 158 -13.62 1.94 -1.38
CA TYR A 158 -12.50 1.18 -0.82
C TYR A 158 -11.50 2.10 -0.13
N LEU A 159 -10.68 1.53 0.77
CA LEU A 159 -9.60 2.28 1.42
C LEU A 159 -8.60 2.78 0.37
N CYS A 160 -8.54 4.10 0.24
CA CYS A 160 -7.68 4.81 -0.70
C CYS A 160 -6.49 5.48 0.00
N LEU A 161 -5.35 5.45 -0.69
CA LEU A 161 -4.16 6.23 -0.36
C LEU A 161 -3.74 7.06 -1.56
N ASP A 162 -3.23 8.25 -1.28
CA ASP A 162 -2.64 9.14 -2.27
C ASP A 162 -1.19 8.71 -2.52
N PHE A 163 -0.87 8.27 -3.74
CA PHE A 163 0.46 7.86 -4.16
C PHE A 163 1.25 9.03 -4.79
N GLY A 164 0.85 10.27 -4.49
CA GLY A 164 1.41 11.52 -4.98
C GLY A 164 0.72 11.97 -6.26
N LYS A 165 0.90 11.20 -7.35
CA LYS A 165 0.30 11.53 -8.66
C LYS A 165 -1.08 10.91 -8.87
N CYS A 166 -1.32 9.75 -8.27
CA CYS A 166 -2.54 8.99 -8.44
C CYS A 166 -3.04 8.48 -7.11
N GLU A 167 -4.35 8.28 -7.01
CA GLU A 167 -4.92 7.54 -5.89
C GLU A 167 -4.95 6.04 -6.18
N ALA A 168 -4.59 5.26 -5.16
CA ALA A 168 -4.65 3.80 -5.20
C ALA A 168 -5.59 3.24 -4.13
N GLU A 169 -6.44 2.32 -4.55
CA GLU A 169 -7.41 1.63 -3.71
C GLU A 169 -6.94 0.21 -3.35
N LEU A 170 -7.30 -0.25 -2.16
CA LEU A 170 -7.06 -1.61 -1.72
C LEU A 170 -8.17 -2.54 -2.20
N VAL A 171 -7.82 -3.58 -2.95
CA VAL A 171 -8.79 -4.53 -3.53
C VAL A 171 -8.36 -5.97 -3.34
N ARG A 172 -9.31 -6.90 -3.50
CA ARG A 172 -9.04 -8.34 -3.61
C ARG A 172 -9.00 -8.74 -5.07
N LEU A 173 -7.89 -9.36 -5.44
CA LEU A 173 -7.66 -9.90 -6.78
C LEU A 173 -7.60 -11.43 -6.74
N SER A 174 -8.29 -12.09 -7.66
CA SER A 174 -8.22 -13.54 -7.80
C SER A 174 -6.83 -14.02 -8.24
N HIS A 175 -6.46 -15.23 -7.84
CA HIS A 175 -5.28 -15.90 -8.38
C HIS A 175 -5.59 -16.50 -9.75
N LYS A 176 -4.57 -16.55 -10.61
CA LYS A 176 -4.67 -17.29 -11.86
C LYS A 176 -4.86 -18.77 -11.53
N LYS A 177 -5.92 -19.39 -12.03
CA LYS A 177 -6.07 -20.84 -12.04
C LYS A 177 -5.16 -21.39 -13.14
N TYR A 178 -4.24 -22.27 -12.78
CA TYR A 178 -3.46 -23.04 -13.76
C TYR A 178 -4.21 -24.33 -14.06
N ALA A 179 -4.10 -24.81 -15.30
CA ALA A 179 -4.69 -26.08 -15.68
C ALA A 179 -4.03 -27.23 -14.90
N GLU A 180 -4.79 -28.28 -14.61
CA GLU A 180 -4.39 -29.38 -13.71
C GLU A 180 -3.13 -30.13 -14.19
N HIS A 181 -2.88 -30.14 -15.51
CA HIS A 181 -1.69 -30.76 -16.11
C HIS A 181 -0.41 -29.94 -15.98
N GLN A 182 -0.47 -28.69 -15.47
CA GLN A 182 0.72 -27.85 -15.31
C GLN A 182 1.37 -28.11 -13.93
N THR A 183 2.35 -29.01 -13.90
CA THR A 183 3.26 -29.13 -12.75
C THR A 183 4.05 -27.82 -12.60
N LYS A 184 3.89 -27.13 -11.48
CA LYS A 184 4.67 -25.93 -11.16
C LYS A 184 5.51 -26.15 -9.92
N PHE A 185 6.73 -25.61 -9.98
CA PHE A 185 7.68 -25.47 -8.89
C PHE A 185 7.18 -24.57 -7.73
N TYR A 186 6.18 -23.72 -7.99
CA TYR A 186 5.71 -22.73 -7.02
C TYR A 186 4.63 -23.29 -6.09
N ARG A 187 4.77 -23.02 -4.79
CA ARG A 187 3.81 -23.39 -3.74
C ARG A 187 2.41 -22.89 -4.09
N LYS A 188 1.45 -23.82 -4.21
CA LYS A 188 0.03 -23.48 -4.39
C LYS A 188 -0.45 -22.70 -3.17
N SER A 189 -0.95 -21.48 -3.38
CA SER A 189 -1.53 -20.67 -2.31
C SER A 189 -2.78 -21.35 -1.74
N ASN A 190 -2.87 -21.43 -0.41
CA ASN A 190 -4.06 -21.96 0.27
C ASN A 190 -5.32 -21.12 0.00
N LYS A 191 -5.15 -19.81 -0.26
CA LYS A 191 -6.23 -18.90 -0.64
C LYS A 191 -6.31 -18.76 -2.15
N ASN A 192 -7.53 -18.55 -2.67
CA ASN A 192 -7.80 -18.25 -4.08
C ASN A 192 -7.74 -16.74 -4.43
N PHE A 193 -7.40 -15.89 -3.46
CA PHE A 193 -7.25 -14.44 -3.65
C PHE A 193 -6.02 -13.87 -2.94
N SER A 194 -5.66 -12.65 -3.32
CA SER A 194 -4.68 -11.81 -2.63
C SER A 194 -5.16 -10.37 -2.53
N TRP A 195 -4.93 -9.72 -1.40
CA TRP A 195 -5.08 -8.28 -1.28
C TRP A 195 -3.95 -7.57 -2.03
N THR A 196 -4.29 -6.49 -2.73
CA THR A 196 -3.29 -5.67 -3.40
C THR A 196 -3.79 -4.25 -3.63
N ARG A 197 -2.87 -3.35 -3.95
CA ARG A 197 -3.17 -2.00 -4.40
C ARG A 197 -3.36 -1.99 -5.91
N ARG A 198 -4.35 -1.23 -6.37
CA ARG A 198 -4.51 -0.83 -7.77
C ARG A 198 -4.78 0.67 -7.82
N PHE A 199 -4.33 1.35 -8.86
CA PHE A 199 -4.77 2.72 -9.15
C PHE A 199 -6.26 2.72 -9.48
N LYS A 200 -6.98 3.77 -9.05
CA LYS A 200 -8.39 3.96 -9.41
C LYS A 200 -8.56 3.98 -10.92
N LYS A 201 -9.73 3.55 -11.41
CA LYS A 201 -10.05 3.50 -12.85
C LYS A 201 -9.88 4.87 -13.53
N THR A 202 -10.34 5.93 -12.88
CA THR A 202 -10.20 7.32 -13.37
C THR A 202 -8.73 7.71 -13.56
N GLU A 203 -7.85 7.31 -12.63
CA GLU A 203 -6.43 7.61 -12.69
C GLU A 203 -5.73 6.84 -13.81
N ILE A 204 -6.10 5.58 -14.05
CA ILE A 204 -5.58 4.80 -15.18
C ILE A 204 -5.93 5.44 -16.52
N GLU A 205 -7.16 5.95 -16.69
CA GLU A 205 -7.53 6.65 -17.92
C GLU A 205 -6.75 7.95 -18.10
N LYS A 206 -6.47 8.70 -17.03
CA LYS A 206 -5.59 9.88 -17.08
C LYS A 206 -4.17 9.49 -17.51
N LEU A 207 -3.59 8.47 -16.87
CA LEU A 207 -2.24 7.96 -17.19
C LEU A 207 -2.13 7.46 -18.64
N LYS A 208 -3.20 6.86 -19.17
CA LYS A 208 -3.28 6.43 -20.58
C LYS A 208 -3.26 7.62 -21.54
N ARG A 209 -3.99 8.70 -21.22
CA ARG A 209 -3.95 9.94 -22.02
C ARG A 209 -2.56 10.58 -21.97
N GLU A 210 -1.96 10.62 -20.79
CA GLU A 210 -0.64 11.18 -20.58
C GLU A 210 0.44 10.47 -21.41
N VAL A 211 0.52 9.14 -21.34
CA VAL A 211 1.51 8.39 -22.15
C VAL A 211 1.26 8.57 -23.65
N THR A 212 0.01 8.71 -24.08
CA THR A 212 -0.32 9.03 -25.47
C THR A 212 0.22 10.40 -25.88
N GLN A 213 0.07 11.42 -25.03
CA GLN A 213 0.59 12.76 -25.28
C GLN A 213 2.12 12.79 -25.30
N ILE A 214 2.78 12.09 -24.38
CA ILE A 214 4.24 11.94 -24.37
C ILE A 214 4.70 11.30 -25.67
N LEU A 215 4.09 10.17 -26.07
CA LEU A 215 4.48 9.46 -27.29
C LEU A 215 4.21 10.26 -28.56
N ASN A 216 3.12 11.02 -28.63
CA ASN A 216 2.89 11.92 -29.77
C ASN A 216 4.03 12.95 -29.93
N ARG A 217 4.56 13.49 -28.82
CA ARG A 217 5.71 14.41 -28.84
C ARG A 217 6.99 13.70 -29.29
N VAL A 218 7.25 12.49 -28.78
CA VAL A 218 8.39 11.66 -29.27
C VAL A 218 8.29 11.42 -30.78
N ILE A 219 7.08 11.23 -31.30
CA ILE A 219 6.84 10.93 -32.72
C ILE A 219 7.02 12.17 -33.61
N SER A 220 6.54 13.34 -33.16
CA SER A 220 6.42 14.54 -34.00
C SER A 220 7.61 15.49 -33.92
N GLN A 221 8.35 15.49 -32.80
CA GLN A 221 9.45 16.44 -32.58
C GLN A 221 10.76 15.95 -33.20
N LYS A 222 11.56 16.89 -33.73
CA LYS A 222 12.92 16.60 -34.24
C LYS A 222 13.88 16.30 -33.08
N ASP A 223 13.84 17.12 -32.03
CA ASP A 223 14.52 16.84 -30.77
C ASP A 223 13.56 16.09 -29.82
N GLN A 224 13.92 14.87 -29.47
CA GLN A 224 13.11 13.96 -28.66
C GLN A 224 13.54 13.93 -27.20
N THR A 225 14.63 14.61 -26.83
CA THR A 225 15.29 14.47 -25.52
C THR A 225 14.33 14.71 -24.36
N LYS A 226 13.58 15.82 -24.41
CA LYS A 226 12.59 16.15 -23.38
C LYS A 226 11.45 15.13 -23.30
N ALA A 227 10.93 14.70 -24.45
CA ALA A 227 9.82 13.74 -24.48
C ALA A 227 10.24 12.34 -24.00
N LEU A 228 11.49 11.94 -24.24
CA LEU A 228 12.06 10.70 -23.70
C LEU A 228 12.30 10.79 -22.19
N ASN A 229 12.74 11.94 -21.68
CA ASN A 229 12.85 12.19 -20.24
C ASN A 229 11.48 12.15 -19.54
N ASP A 230 10.45 12.76 -20.15
CA ASP A 230 9.08 12.69 -19.64
C ASP A 230 8.57 11.23 -19.61
N LEU A 231 8.88 10.45 -20.65
CA LEU A 231 8.53 9.03 -20.69
C LEU A 231 9.25 8.24 -19.59
N LEU A 232 10.52 8.52 -19.35
CA LEU A 232 11.32 7.88 -18.30
C LEU A 232 10.78 8.22 -16.90
N ALA A 233 10.44 9.48 -16.65
CA ALA A 233 9.80 9.91 -15.41
C ALA A 233 8.44 9.23 -15.21
N TRP A 234 7.62 9.16 -16.26
CA TRP A 234 6.34 8.43 -16.26
C TRP A 234 6.53 6.95 -15.92
N GLN A 235 7.53 6.29 -16.52
CA GLN A 235 7.85 4.88 -16.23
C GLN A 235 8.35 4.69 -14.79
N ASN A 236 9.23 5.56 -14.31
CA ASN A 236 9.81 5.49 -12.97
C ASN A 236 8.74 5.60 -11.87
N TYR A 237 7.70 6.42 -12.07
CA TYR A 237 6.56 6.47 -11.16
C TYR A 237 5.91 5.09 -10.94
N PHE A 238 5.73 4.29 -12.00
CA PHE A 238 5.19 2.94 -11.85
C PHE A 238 6.14 1.97 -11.17
N LYS A 239 7.45 2.11 -11.39
CA LYS A 239 8.47 1.26 -10.75
C LYS A 239 8.36 1.33 -9.23
N VAL A 240 8.19 2.55 -8.69
CA VAL A 240 8.03 2.77 -7.23
C VAL A 240 6.94 1.89 -6.64
N TYR A 241 5.81 1.74 -7.34
CA TYR A 241 4.63 1.03 -6.84
C TYR A 241 4.43 -0.38 -7.45
N ALA A 242 5.40 -0.87 -8.26
CA ALA A 242 5.37 -2.19 -8.89
C ALA A 242 5.48 -3.36 -7.89
N VAL A 243 5.83 -3.07 -6.63
CA VAL A 243 5.77 -4.04 -5.53
C VAL A 243 4.36 -4.62 -5.34
N PHE A 244 3.31 -3.83 -5.63
CA PHE A 244 1.93 -4.29 -5.56
C PHE A 244 1.50 -4.96 -6.87
N ARG A 245 1.00 -6.19 -6.77
CA ARG A 245 0.53 -7.00 -7.92
C ARG A 245 -0.46 -6.24 -8.82
N GLY A 246 -1.44 -5.55 -8.24
CA GLY A 246 -2.44 -4.80 -9.01
C GLY A 246 -1.83 -3.65 -9.81
N ASN A 247 -1.08 -2.76 -9.13
CA ASN A 247 -0.35 -1.67 -9.77
C ASN A 247 0.62 -2.16 -10.85
N ARG A 248 1.39 -3.21 -10.58
CA ARG A 248 2.34 -3.79 -11.55
C ARG A 248 1.64 -4.25 -12.82
N GLN A 249 0.47 -4.87 -12.68
CA GLN A 249 -0.30 -5.30 -13.84
C GLN A 249 -0.88 -4.14 -14.64
N GLN A 250 -1.42 -3.13 -13.95
CA GLN A 250 -1.90 -1.92 -14.62
C GLN A 250 -0.76 -1.21 -15.36
N ALA A 251 0.42 -1.08 -14.73
CA ALA A 251 1.63 -0.54 -15.35
C ALA A 251 2.02 -1.33 -16.60
N GLY A 252 2.10 -2.66 -16.51
CA GLY A 252 2.43 -3.52 -17.66
C GLY A 252 1.45 -3.39 -18.83
N ARG A 253 0.14 -3.23 -18.54
CA ARG A 253 -0.89 -2.97 -19.55
C ARG A 253 -0.71 -1.61 -20.21
N LEU A 254 -0.49 -0.54 -19.43
CA LEU A 254 -0.24 0.79 -19.96
C LEU A 254 1.02 0.84 -20.81
N TYR A 255 2.06 0.12 -20.42
CA TYR A 255 3.30 0.02 -21.19
C TYR A 255 3.12 -0.73 -22.50
N THR A 256 2.40 -1.86 -22.48
CA THR A 256 2.05 -2.58 -23.72
C THR A 256 1.18 -1.72 -24.64
N PHE A 257 0.22 -0.98 -24.09
CA PHE A 257 -0.57 0.01 -24.82
C PHE A 257 0.34 1.06 -25.47
N GLY A 258 1.28 1.63 -24.73
CA GLY A 258 2.25 2.59 -25.26
C GLY A 258 3.10 2.01 -26.41
N LYS A 259 3.60 0.77 -26.26
CA LYS A 259 4.35 0.07 -27.32
C LYS A 259 3.52 -0.09 -28.59
N LEU A 260 2.27 -0.53 -28.46
CA LEU A 260 1.35 -0.71 -29.60
C LEU A 260 0.99 0.63 -30.25
N PHE A 261 0.73 1.66 -29.45
CA PHE A 261 0.45 3.01 -29.94
C PHE A 261 1.63 3.55 -30.75
N PHE A 262 2.84 3.48 -30.21
CA PHE A 262 4.07 3.90 -30.90
C PHE A 262 4.26 3.14 -32.22
N PHE A 263 4.16 1.81 -32.20
CA PHE A 263 4.29 0.98 -33.39
C PHE A 263 3.24 1.34 -34.46
N SER A 264 2.00 1.60 -34.06
CA SER A 264 0.94 1.96 -35.02
C SER A 264 1.23 3.24 -35.80
N ARG A 265 2.00 4.17 -35.21
CA ARG A 265 2.30 5.49 -35.79
C ARG A 265 3.62 5.54 -36.54
N LYS A 266 4.68 4.91 -36.02
CA LYS A 266 6.03 4.92 -36.60
C LYS A 266 6.37 3.66 -37.40
N ARG A 267 5.58 2.58 -37.27
CA ARG A 267 5.86 1.24 -37.82
C ARG A 267 7.23 0.66 -37.39
N GLN A 268 7.79 1.18 -36.30
CA GLN A 268 9.05 0.76 -35.71
C GLN A 268 8.80 0.12 -34.35
N ARG A 269 9.50 -0.98 -34.05
CA ARG A 269 9.39 -1.63 -32.73
C ARG A 269 10.05 -0.76 -31.66
N TRP A 270 9.52 -0.84 -30.43
CA TRP A 270 10.01 -0.08 -29.27
C TRP A 270 11.53 -0.21 -29.08
N ASP A 271 12.03 -1.45 -29.17
CA ASP A 271 13.43 -1.75 -28.90
C ASP A 271 14.34 -1.32 -30.08
N GLN A 272 13.82 -1.35 -31.33
CA GLN A 272 14.51 -0.83 -32.51
C GLN A 272 14.65 0.70 -32.46
N ALA A 273 13.70 1.38 -31.82
CA ALA A 273 13.74 2.82 -31.60
C ALA A 273 14.53 3.21 -30.34
N GLN A 274 15.21 2.27 -29.68
CA GLN A 274 15.98 2.48 -28.45
C GLN A 274 15.18 3.20 -27.35
N MET A 275 13.87 2.96 -27.31
CA MET A 275 12.98 3.63 -26.37
C MET A 275 13.22 3.15 -24.93
N PRO A 276 13.05 4.02 -23.91
CA PRO A 276 13.22 3.66 -22.51
C PRO A 276 12.43 2.40 -22.12
N VAL A 277 13.10 1.49 -21.42
CA VAL A 277 12.51 0.22 -20.97
C VAL A 277 12.03 0.32 -19.54
N MET A 278 10.76 0.00 -19.34
CA MET A 278 10.17 -0.08 -18.00
C MET A 278 10.38 -1.46 -17.39
N ASP A 279 11.30 -1.53 -16.43
CA ASP A 279 11.48 -2.71 -15.58
C ASP A 279 10.53 -2.68 -14.38
N LEU A 280 9.80 -3.77 -14.15
CA LEU A 280 8.79 -3.90 -13.10
C LEU A 280 9.19 -5.02 -12.14
N THR A 281 10.23 -4.78 -11.36
CA THR A 281 10.76 -5.76 -10.39
C THR A 281 9.87 -5.89 -9.16
N ILE A 282 9.91 -7.09 -8.55
CA ILE A 282 9.32 -7.32 -7.23
C ILE A 282 10.36 -6.94 -6.20
N ILE A 283 10.07 -5.91 -5.41
CA ILE A 283 10.93 -5.49 -4.30
C ILE A 283 10.63 -6.37 -3.08
N ALA A 284 11.65 -6.58 -2.24
CA ALA A 284 11.49 -7.18 -0.92
C ALA A 284 10.44 -6.40 -0.10
N ARG A 285 9.81 -7.10 0.84
CA ARG A 285 8.84 -6.47 1.74
C ARG A 285 9.56 -5.60 2.75
N TYR A 286 9.02 -4.41 3.00
CA TYR A 286 9.53 -3.53 4.05
C TYR A 286 9.40 -4.17 5.44
N GLU A 287 10.52 -4.16 6.17
CA GLU A 287 10.61 -4.58 7.56
C GLU A 287 10.01 -3.54 8.51
N THR A 288 10.27 -3.63 9.80
CA THR A 288 9.88 -2.57 10.75
C THR A 288 10.83 -1.39 10.60
N TYR A 289 10.27 -0.20 10.42
CA TYR A 289 11.05 1.03 10.26
C TYR A 289 11.55 1.59 11.60
N ALA A 290 10.66 1.70 12.59
CA ALA A 290 10.98 2.12 13.95
C ALA A 290 10.10 1.37 14.97
N ASP A 291 10.64 1.11 16.16
CA ASP A 291 9.98 0.46 17.28
C ASP A 291 9.33 1.49 18.25
N SER A 292 9.85 2.73 18.29
CA SER A 292 9.38 3.82 19.15
C SER A 292 9.06 5.10 18.35
N TYR A 293 8.33 6.04 18.97
CA TYR A 293 8.10 7.36 18.38
C TYR A 293 9.40 8.18 18.33
N THR A 294 10.24 8.06 19.35
CA THR A 294 11.56 8.71 19.43
C THR A 294 12.48 8.25 18.29
N GLU A 295 12.65 6.95 18.09
CA GLU A 295 13.42 6.37 16.97
C GLU A 295 12.86 6.88 15.64
N TYR A 296 11.53 6.92 15.50
CA TYR A 296 10.89 7.42 14.29
C TYR A 296 11.27 8.89 14.00
N CYS A 297 11.04 9.80 14.96
CA CYS A 297 11.36 11.22 14.80
C CYS A 297 12.85 11.46 14.51
N MET A 298 13.73 10.72 15.17
CA MET A 298 15.17 10.77 14.94
C MET A 298 15.53 10.39 13.51
N ARG A 299 15.00 9.27 13.00
CA ARG A 299 15.24 8.83 11.62
C ARG A 299 14.65 9.80 10.59
N ARG A 300 13.50 10.40 10.88
CA ARG A 300 12.86 11.42 10.04
C ARG A 300 13.71 12.68 9.94
N TYR A 301 14.17 13.19 11.08
CA TYR A 301 15.07 14.34 11.15
C TYR A 301 16.37 14.09 10.36
N PHE A 302 16.96 12.89 10.51
CA PHE A 302 18.15 12.52 9.75
C PHE A 302 17.90 12.52 8.24
N TYR A 303 16.79 11.90 7.80
CA TYR A 303 16.43 11.88 6.38
C TYR A 303 16.22 13.28 5.81
N GLU A 304 15.57 14.18 6.55
CA GLU A 304 15.33 15.55 6.11
C GLU A 304 16.60 16.40 6.08
N SER A 305 17.58 16.09 6.93
CA SER A 305 18.85 16.82 7.00
C SER A 305 19.88 16.34 5.97
N PHE A 306 19.91 15.03 5.68
CA PHE A 306 20.97 14.40 4.88
C PHE A 306 20.49 13.71 3.60
N GLU A 307 19.17 13.71 3.32
CA GLU A 307 18.52 12.99 2.22
C GLU A 307 18.87 11.49 2.17
N ALA A 308 19.20 10.91 3.33
CA ALA A 308 19.63 9.53 3.48
C ALA A 308 18.95 8.85 4.68
N GLU A 309 18.85 7.52 4.65
CA GLU A 309 18.23 6.77 5.75
C GLU A 309 19.28 6.36 6.80
N LEU A 310 19.04 6.73 8.06
CA LEU A 310 19.87 6.28 9.18
C LEU A 310 19.71 4.75 9.36
N PRO A 311 20.81 3.97 9.41
CA PRO A 311 20.74 2.54 9.65
C PRO A 311 19.93 2.18 10.91
N ARG A 312 19.17 1.09 10.84
CA ARG A 312 18.28 0.71 11.95
C ARG A 312 19.06 0.24 13.17
N GLU A 313 20.18 -0.41 12.94
CA GLU A 313 21.11 -0.90 13.95
C GLU A 313 21.65 0.24 14.82
N ILE A 314 21.80 1.44 14.23
CA ILE A 314 22.25 2.65 14.91
C ILE A 314 21.05 3.36 15.57
N SER A 315 20.01 3.67 14.80
CA SER A 315 18.85 4.43 15.31
C SER A 315 18.11 3.75 16.46
N LYS A 316 18.07 2.42 16.50
CA LYS A 316 17.45 1.66 17.58
C LYS A 316 18.16 1.81 18.94
N THR A 317 19.43 2.23 18.94
CA THR A 317 20.15 2.51 20.20
C THR A 317 19.68 3.80 20.85
N GLU A 318 19.07 4.71 20.07
CA GLU A 318 18.71 6.07 20.47
C GLU A 318 19.90 6.88 21.06
N ASP A 319 21.15 6.48 20.78
CA ASP A 319 22.37 7.12 21.27
C ASP A 319 22.91 8.15 20.26
N TRP A 320 22.76 9.44 20.59
CA TRP A 320 23.27 10.55 19.79
C TRP A 320 24.78 10.53 19.58
N THR A 321 25.56 9.93 20.48
CA THR A 321 27.01 9.82 20.33
C THR A 321 27.37 8.90 19.16
N LEU A 322 26.69 7.76 19.05
CA LEU A 322 26.87 6.82 17.93
C LEU A 322 26.38 7.41 16.61
N ILE A 323 25.28 8.17 16.65
CA ILE A 323 24.73 8.83 15.47
C ILE A 323 25.67 9.93 14.98
N ASN A 324 26.20 10.77 15.89
CA ASN A 324 27.16 11.81 15.53
C ASN A 324 28.44 11.20 14.95
N ALA A 325 28.96 10.12 15.56
CA ALA A 325 30.10 9.41 14.99
C ALA A 325 29.83 8.86 13.58
N TYR A 326 28.61 8.36 13.33
CA TYR A 326 28.20 7.94 11.99
C TYR A 326 28.14 9.12 11.01
N ILE A 327 27.58 10.25 11.42
CA ILE A 327 27.55 11.48 10.62
C ILE A 327 28.97 11.94 10.28
N ASP A 328 29.86 11.97 11.28
CA ASP A 328 31.24 12.41 11.11
C ASP A 328 32.01 11.55 10.11
N VAL A 329 31.79 10.24 10.13
CA VAL A 329 32.46 9.30 9.23
C VAL A 329 31.91 9.38 7.80
N GLU A 330 30.58 9.42 7.64
CA GLU A 330 29.94 9.28 6.32
C GLU A 330 29.68 10.62 5.61
N TYR A 331 29.58 11.73 6.35
CA TYR A 331 29.14 13.02 5.81
C TYR A 331 30.10 14.20 6.07
N ASN A 332 31.00 14.12 7.07
CA ASN A 332 32.03 15.16 7.30
C ASN A 332 33.36 14.90 6.54
N GLN A 333 33.32 14.14 5.45
CA GLN A 333 34.42 14.06 4.46
C GLN A 333 34.18 14.93 3.20
N LEU A 334 33.17 15.80 3.21
CA LEU A 334 32.97 16.90 2.25
C LEU A 334 33.52 18.20 2.83
#